data_AF-A0A8C0VCJ4-F1
#
_entry.id   AF-A0A8C0VCJ4-F1
#
_cell.length_a   1.000
_cell.length_b   1.000
_cell.length_c   1.000
_cell.angle_alpha   90.00
_cell.angle_beta   90.00
_cell.angle_gamma   90.00
#
_symmetry.space_group_name_H-M   'P 1'
#
loop_
_entity.id
_entity.type
_entity.pdbx_description
1 polymer ?
#
loop_
_entity_poly.entity_id
_entity_poly.type
_entity_poly.pdbx_seq_one_letter_code
_entity_poly.pdbx_strand_id
1 'polypeptide(L)'
;TTFSPSDLKNFLIYTLTLFLSNFNICFNKPCPLCDEAKEVLEPYKKRFILQEVDITLPENSGWYDKYKYDIPVFHFNGKFLMKHRVDIQKFEDRLRKLELQSEGSQ
;
A
#
# COMPACT_ATOMS: atom_id res chain seq x y z
N THR A 1 -7.99 -18.96 26.75
CA THR A 1 -8.03 -17.90 25.74
C THR A 1 -7.89 -18.55 24.37
N THR A 2 -8.99 -18.75 23.66
CA THR A 2 -8.98 -19.39 22.33
C THR A 2 -8.65 -18.32 21.30
N PHE A 3 -7.48 -18.40 20.67
CA PHE A 3 -7.10 -17.54 19.54
C PHE A 3 -8.06 -17.83 18.36
N SER A 4 -8.72 -16.79 17.84
CA SER A 4 -9.57 -16.93 16.66
C SER A 4 -8.72 -17.07 15.40
N PRO A 5 -9.16 -17.79 14.35
CA PRO A 5 -8.47 -17.84 13.05
C PRO A 5 -8.20 -16.44 12.45
N SER A 6 -9.03 -15.45 12.78
CA SER A 6 -8.83 -14.03 12.42
C SER A 6 -7.63 -13.40 13.13
N ASP A 7 -7.37 -13.78 14.37
CA ASP A 7 -6.24 -13.27 15.17
C ASP A 7 -4.92 -13.86 14.69
N LEU A 8 -4.93 -15.13 14.24
CA LEU A 8 -3.76 -15.75 13.64
C LEU A 8 -3.43 -15.16 12.26
N LYS A 9 -4.47 -14.85 11.45
CA LYS A 9 -4.31 -14.09 10.20
C LYS A 9 -3.75 -12.69 10.49
N ASN A 10 -4.32 -11.96 11.45
CA ASN A 10 -3.82 -10.65 11.82
C ASN A 10 -2.40 -10.71 12.38
N PHE A 11 -2.05 -11.71 13.19
CA PHE A 11 -0.70 -11.89 13.73
C PHE A 11 0.31 -12.26 12.64
N LEU A 12 -0.05 -13.15 11.71
CA LEU A 12 0.79 -13.49 10.56
C LEU A 12 0.92 -12.30 9.60
N ILE A 13 -0.16 -11.56 9.34
CA ILE A 13 -0.12 -10.32 8.54
C ILE A 13 0.76 -9.27 9.24
N TYR A 14 0.65 -9.11 10.56
CA TYR A 14 1.41 -8.13 11.34
C TYR A 14 2.91 -8.47 11.40
N THR A 15 3.23 -9.76 11.57
CA THR A 15 4.62 -10.23 11.50
C THR A 15 5.18 -10.16 10.08
N LEU A 16 4.40 -10.47 9.03
CA LEU A 16 4.82 -10.35 7.64
C LEU A 16 4.98 -8.87 7.19
N THR A 17 4.15 -7.96 7.69
CA THR A 17 4.25 -6.49 7.46
C THR A 17 5.39 -5.83 8.22
N LEU A 18 5.96 -6.49 9.24
CA LEU A 18 7.20 -6.06 9.89
C LEU A 18 8.46 -6.37 9.05
N PHE A 19 8.39 -7.38 8.18
CA PHE A 19 9.50 -7.78 7.30
C PHE A 19 9.38 -7.23 5.87
N LEU A 20 8.15 -6.92 5.41
CA LEU A 20 7.90 -6.40 4.07
C LEU A 20 7.52 -4.92 4.12
N SER A 21 7.97 -4.17 3.12
CA SER A 21 7.57 -2.78 2.96
C SER A 21 6.06 -2.66 2.76
N ASN A 22 5.40 -1.81 3.56
CA ASN A 22 3.96 -1.57 3.47
C ASN A 22 3.64 -0.59 2.34
N PHE A 23 2.76 -0.97 1.42
CA PHE A 23 2.33 -0.10 0.32
C PHE A 23 0.82 0.04 0.31
N ASN A 24 0.31 1.24 0.61
CA ASN A 24 -1.13 1.49 0.71
C ASN A 24 -1.63 2.18 -0.56
N ILE A 25 -2.69 1.65 -1.15
CA ILE A 25 -3.40 2.25 -2.28
C ILE A 25 -4.76 2.74 -1.80
N CYS A 26 -5.07 4.01 -2.06
CA CYS A 26 -6.39 4.59 -1.82
C CYS A 26 -7.18 4.64 -3.14
N PHE A 27 -8.37 4.05 -3.16
CA PHE A 27 -9.24 4.02 -4.34
C PHE A 27 -10.71 4.28 -4.00
N ASN A 28 -11.48 4.67 -5.02
CA ASN A 28 -12.93 4.82 -5.01
C ASN A 28 -13.51 3.87 -6.10
N LYS A 29 -14.69 3.28 -5.92
CA LYS A 29 -15.31 2.41 -6.94
C LYS A 29 -16.50 3.11 -7.61
N PRO A 30 -16.67 2.99 -8.94
CA PRO A 30 -15.79 2.36 -9.93
C PRO A 30 -14.66 3.32 -10.40
N CYS A 31 -13.42 2.86 -10.49
CA CYS A 31 -12.29 3.69 -10.93
C CYS A 31 -11.34 2.93 -11.87
N PRO A 32 -11.34 3.22 -13.19
CA PRO A 32 -10.49 2.53 -14.16
C PRO A 32 -9.00 2.76 -13.92
N LEU A 33 -8.61 3.92 -13.35
CA LEU A 33 -7.22 4.22 -13.00
C LEU A 33 -6.69 3.30 -11.89
N CYS A 34 -7.57 2.82 -11.01
CA CYS A 34 -7.18 1.91 -9.95
C CYS A 34 -6.95 0.49 -10.48
N ASP A 35 -7.71 0.07 -11.49
CA ASP A 35 -7.51 -1.22 -12.14
C ASP A 35 -6.20 -1.25 -12.93
N GLU A 36 -5.92 -0.18 -13.70
CA GLU A 36 -4.63 -0.01 -14.41
C GLU A 36 -3.45 -0.03 -13.43
N ALA A 37 -3.56 0.67 -12.31
CA ALA A 37 -2.53 0.68 -11.29
C ALA A 37 -2.27 -0.70 -10.68
N LYS A 38 -3.32 -1.49 -10.43
CA LYS A 38 -3.19 -2.85 -9.91
C LYS A 38 -2.45 -3.75 -10.89
N GLU A 39 -2.78 -3.65 -12.18
CA GLU A 39 -2.12 -4.43 -13.23
C GLU A 39 -0.62 -4.13 -13.30
N VAL A 40 -0.24 -2.86 -13.22
CA VAL A 40 1.18 -2.43 -13.18
C VAL A 40 1.91 -2.96 -11.96
N LEU A 41 1.22 -3.05 -10.81
CA LEU A 41 1.80 -3.49 -9.54
C LEU A 41 1.78 -5.01 -9.34
N GLU A 42 1.02 -5.74 -10.15
CA GLU A 42 0.89 -7.19 -10.09
C GLU A 42 2.22 -7.95 -10.05
N PRO A 43 3.21 -7.66 -10.91
CA PRO A 43 4.51 -8.35 -10.86
C PRO A 43 5.29 -8.08 -9.58
N TYR A 44 5.02 -6.96 -8.89
CA TYR A 44 5.76 -6.52 -7.72
C TYR A 44 5.09 -6.88 -6.39
N LYS A 45 3.85 -7.40 -6.40
CA LYS A 45 3.11 -7.86 -5.20
C LYS A 45 3.85 -8.88 -4.32
N LYS A 46 4.90 -9.53 -4.84
CA LYS A 46 5.75 -10.45 -4.08
C LYS A 46 6.82 -9.76 -3.23
N ARG A 47 7.16 -8.49 -3.55
CA ARG A 47 8.23 -7.72 -2.89
C ARG A 47 7.72 -6.74 -1.84
N PHE A 48 6.42 -6.46 -1.83
CA PHE A 48 5.78 -5.56 -0.89
C PHE A 48 4.35 -6.04 -0.61
N ILE A 49 3.75 -5.51 0.45
CA ILE A 49 2.35 -5.80 0.77
C ILE A 49 1.48 -4.66 0.27
N LEU A 50 0.57 -4.96 -0.67
CA LEU A 50 -0.42 -3.99 -1.16
C LEU A 50 -1.62 -3.96 -0.21
N GLN A 51 -1.80 -2.85 0.50
CA GLN A 51 -2.98 -2.60 1.33
C GLN A 51 -3.98 -1.72 0.58
N GLU A 52 -5.15 -2.29 0.33
CA GLU A 52 -6.27 -1.61 -0.32
C GLU A 52 -7.10 -0.84 0.70
N VAL A 53 -7.15 0.49 0.57
CA VAL A 53 -7.94 1.38 1.43
C VAL A 53 -9.07 1.99 0.62
N ASP A 54 -10.31 1.65 0.99
CA ASP A 54 -11.51 2.24 0.41
C ASP A 54 -11.81 3.58 1.09
N ILE A 55 -11.65 4.67 0.35
CA ILE A 55 -11.93 6.02 0.86
C ILE A 55 -13.43 6.36 0.84
N THR A 56 -14.28 5.55 0.20
CA THR A 56 -15.73 5.78 0.19
C THR A 56 -16.41 5.39 1.49
N LEU A 57 -15.73 4.59 2.32
CA LEU A 57 -16.23 4.19 3.62
C LEU A 57 -16.31 5.41 4.56
N PRO A 58 -17.38 5.54 5.35
CA PRO A 58 -17.56 6.67 6.27
C PRO A 58 -16.44 6.75 7.32
N GLU A 59 -15.85 5.62 7.70
CA GLU A 59 -14.68 5.52 8.59
C GLU A 59 -13.45 6.26 8.04
N ASN A 60 -13.34 6.37 6.71
CA ASN A 60 -12.22 6.99 6.01
C ASN A 60 -12.57 8.36 5.40
N SER A 61 -13.65 9.01 5.86
CA SER A 61 -14.11 10.32 5.38
C SER A 61 -13.00 11.39 5.35
N GLY A 62 -12.07 11.39 6.32
CA GLY A 62 -10.92 12.29 6.30
C GLY A 62 -9.96 12.08 5.11
N TRP A 63 -9.81 10.83 4.66
CA TRP A 63 -9.04 10.51 3.44
C TRP A 63 -9.82 10.86 2.18
N TYR A 64 -11.15 10.67 2.19
CA TYR A 64 -12.02 11.05 1.08
C TYR A 64 -11.87 12.53 0.75
N ASP A 65 -12.03 13.42 1.74
CA ASP A 65 -11.96 14.85 1.49
C ASP A 65 -10.58 15.31 1.03
N LYS A 66 -9.53 14.64 1.50
CA LYS A 66 -8.15 14.96 1.14
C LYS A 66 -7.77 14.47 -0.26
N TYR A 67 -8.26 13.30 -0.68
CA TYR A 67 -7.74 12.60 -1.87
C TYR A 67 -8.79 12.26 -2.94
N LYS A 68 -10.07 12.63 -2.78
CA LYS A 68 -11.15 12.32 -3.75
C LYS A 68 -10.85 12.69 -5.21
N TYR A 69 -10.05 13.73 -5.46
CA TYR A 69 -9.65 14.16 -6.80
C TYR A 69 -8.25 13.69 -7.22
N ASP A 70 -7.54 13.06 -6.29
CA ASP A 70 -6.15 12.64 -6.44
C ASP A 70 -5.96 11.12 -6.55
N ILE A 71 -7.04 10.34 -6.46
CA ILE A 71 -7.01 8.89 -6.60
C ILE A 71 -6.59 8.42 -8.01
N PRO A 72 -5.87 7.29 -8.12
CA PRO A 72 -5.32 6.49 -7.03
C PRO A 72 -4.13 7.18 -6.35
N VAL A 73 -4.10 7.13 -5.01
CA VAL A 73 -2.97 7.65 -4.22
C VAL A 73 -2.22 6.51 -3.58
N PHE A 74 -0.89 6.57 -3.67
CA PHE A 74 0.01 5.54 -3.19
C PHE A 74 0.85 6.06 -2.04
N HIS A 75 0.81 5.33 -0.93
CA HIS A 75 1.66 5.57 0.21
C HIS A 75 2.61 4.38 0.37
N PHE A 76 3.90 4.66 0.51
CA PHE A 76 4.94 3.69 0.77
C PHE A 76 5.49 3.89 2.18
N ASN A 77 5.34 2.88 3.03
CA ASN A 77 5.70 2.87 4.44
C ASN A 77 5.15 4.09 5.20
N GLY A 78 3.87 4.42 4.96
CA GLY A 78 3.18 5.58 5.53
C GLY A 78 3.57 6.93 4.93
N LYS A 79 4.50 6.99 3.96
CA LYS A 79 4.87 8.23 3.27
C LYS A 79 4.22 8.29 1.89
N PHE A 80 3.70 9.45 1.50
CA PHE A 80 3.21 9.66 0.14
C PHE A 80 4.32 9.36 -0.88
N LEU A 81 4.01 8.53 -1.89
CA LEU A 81 4.93 8.18 -2.96
C LEU A 81 4.52 8.81 -4.29
N MET A 82 3.28 8.56 -4.72
CA MET A 82 2.77 9.00 -6.02
C MET A 82 1.24 9.04 -6.02
N LYS A 83 0.66 9.73 -7.01
CA LYS A 83 -0.79 9.82 -7.23
C LYS A 83 -1.13 9.83 -8.72
N HIS A 84 -2.40 9.59 -9.06
CA HIS A 84 -2.97 9.53 -10.42
C HIS A 84 -2.45 8.42 -11.32
N ARG A 85 -1.13 8.17 -11.35
CA ARG A 85 -0.48 7.14 -12.17
C ARG A 85 0.64 6.46 -11.41
N VAL A 86 0.85 5.18 -11.72
CA VAL A 86 1.96 4.41 -11.18
C VAL A 86 3.22 4.69 -12.01
N ASP A 87 4.24 5.26 -11.36
CA ASP A 87 5.57 5.47 -11.93
C ASP A 87 6.50 4.34 -11.45
N ILE A 88 6.64 3.31 -12.29
CA ILE A 88 7.41 2.10 -11.96
C ILE A 88 8.86 2.45 -11.62
N GLN A 89 9.48 3.41 -12.33
CA GLN A 89 10.87 3.78 -12.06
C GLN A 89 11.02 4.38 -10.66
N LYS A 90 10.16 5.35 -10.30
CA LYS A 90 10.18 5.92 -8.95
C LYS A 90 9.85 4.88 -7.88
N PHE A 91 8.95 3.94 -8.19
CA PHE A 91 8.58 2.85 -7.29
C PHE A 91 9.78 1.93 -7.01
N GLU A 92 10.46 1.47 -8.06
CA GLU A 92 11.64 0.61 -7.95
C GLU A 92 12.80 1.29 -7.23
N ASP A 93 13.08 2.55 -7.56
CA ASP A 93 14.11 3.33 -6.88
C ASP A 93 13.84 3.45 -5.39
N ARG A 94 12.55 3.64 -5.03
CA ARG A 94 12.15 3.72 -3.63
C ARG A 94 12.26 2.38 -2.91
N LEU A 95 11.86 1.30 -3.57
CA LEU A 95 11.95 -0.06 -3.05
C LEU A 95 13.42 -0.43 -2.78
N ARG A 96 14.30 -0.22 -3.78
CA ARG A 96 15.74 -0.47 -3.69
C ARG A 96 16.39 0.34 -2.58
N LYS A 97 16.03 1.63 -2.45
CA LYS A 97 16.59 2.48 -1.39
C LYS A 97 16.27 1.96 0.00
N LEU A 98 15.13 1.29 0.19
CA LEU A 98 14.74 0.74 1.48
C LEU A 98 15.40 -0.61 1.77
N GLU A 99 15.54 -1.47 0.77
CA GLU A 99 16.34 -2.70 0.87
C GLU A 99 17.78 -2.38 1.29
N LEU A 100 18.37 -1.31 0.74
CA LEU A 100 19.70 -0.84 1.13
C LEU A 100 19.74 -0.15 2.51
N GLN A 101 18.64 0.46 2.97
CA GLN A 101 18.58 1.12 4.28
C GLN A 101 18.34 0.14 5.44
N SER A 102 17.76 -1.03 5.20
CA SER A 102 17.66 -2.10 6.21
C SER A 102 19.02 -2.69 6.62
N GLU A 103 20.08 -2.48 5.82
CA GLU A 103 21.43 -2.96 6.12
C GLU A 103 22.31 -1.91 6.82
N GLY A 104 21.85 -0.66 6.94
CA GLY A 104 22.68 0.48 7.35
C GLY A 104 22.52 0.99 8.79
N SER A 105 21.73 0.31 9.63
CA SER A 105 21.59 0.69 11.05
C SER A 105 22.42 -0.27 11.91
N GLN A 106 23.74 -0.14 11.81
CA GLN A 106 24.71 -0.80 12.70
C GLN A 106 25.20 0.21 13.76
#